data_AF-A0A9D5HKU2-F1
#
_entry.id   AF-A0A9D5HKU2-F1
#
_cell.length_a   1.000
_cell.length_b   1.000
_cell.length_c   1.000
_cell.angle_alpha   90.00
_cell.angle_beta   90.00
_cell.angle_gamma   90.00
#
_symmetry.space_group_name_H-M   'P 1'
#
loop_
_entity.id
_entity.type
_entity.pdbx_description
1 polymer ?
#
loop_
_entity_poly.entity_id
_entity_poly.type
_entity_poly.pdbx_seq_one_letter_code
_entity_poly.pdbx_strand_id
1 'polypeptide(L)'
;MRERLLESLEPLLVENNVTLALWGHVHRYERFCPIRNFTCVDSSSNSTAWGAPVHVVIGMAGQDWQPIWEPRPDHQDVPIFPQPERSMYRGGEFGYTRLVATREKLTLTYIGNHDGQMHDMVEIPSGIVVLKDDSNDQVKVSEIPVVSESSNSLYIKAGGVLILGDAAQDSCLCPSQRPSALTRSPGPEKAS
;
A
#
# COMPACT_ATOMS: atom_id res chain seq x y z
N MET A 1 -5.45 22.59 -3.04
CA MET A 1 -5.91 21.25 -3.51
C MET A 1 -5.75 20.20 -2.41
N ARG A 2 -4.58 20.10 -1.76
CA ARG A 2 -4.33 19.19 -0.63
C ARG A 2 -5.35 19.33 0.51
N GLU A 3 -5.59 20.54 1.00
CA GLU A 3 -6.53 20.79 2.11
C GLU A 3 -7.94 20.29 1.79
N ARG A 4 -8.47 20.62 0.61
CA ARG A 4 -9.80 20.15 0.18
C ARG A 4 -9.90 18.62 0.09
N LEU A 5 -8.83 17.95 -0.35
CA LEU A 5 -8.79 16.49 -0.38
C LEU A 5 -8.81 15.91 1.02
N LEU A 6 -8.05 16.49 1.95
CA LEU A 6 -8.03 15.99 3.32
C LEU A 6 -9.36 16.23 4.03
N GLU A 7 -9.92 17.44 3.94
CA GLU A 7 -11.20 17.80 4.59
C GLU A 7 -12.39 16.99 4.06
N SER A 8 -12.37 16.60 2.78
CA SER A 8 -13.48 15.88 2.16
C SER A 8 -13.31 14.36 2.20
N LEU A 9 -12.09 13.85 2.02
CA LEU A 9 -11.85 12.41 1.92
C LEU A 9 -11.61 11.75 3.27
N GLU A 10 -10.93 12.43 4.22
CA GLU A 10 -10.66 11.82 5.52
C GLU A 10 -11.97 11.39 6.23
N PRO A 11 -13.03 12.22 6.33
CA PRO A 11 -14.28 11.80 6.96
C PRO A 11 -14.89 10.56 6.28
N LEU A 12 -14.84 10.51 4.95
CA LEU A 12 -15.36 9.38 4.18
C LEU A 12 -14.57 8.09 4.41
N LEU A 13 -13.23 8.18 4.47
CA LEU A 13 -12.37 7.02 4.72
C LEU A 13 -12.57 6.48 6.14
N VAL A 14 -12.74 7.37 7.12
CA VAL A 14 -13.02 7.00 8.52
C VAL A 14 -14.42 6.38 8.66
N GLU A 15 -15.44 7.01 8.10
CA GLU A 15 -16.84 6.54 8.16
C GLU A 15 -17.01 5.16 7.52
N ASN A 16 -16.31 4.89 6.42
CA ASN A 16 -16.36 3.61 5.72
C ASN A 16 -15.34 2.58 6.26
N ASN A 17 -14.74 2.83 7.43
CA ASN A 17 -13.78 1.92 8.07
C ASN A 17 -12.63 1.49 7.15
N VAL A 18 -12.13 2.40 6.30
CA VAL A 18 -10.95 2.13 5.48
C VAL A 18 -9.75 1.95 6.41
N THR A 19 -9.06 0.82 6.26
CA THR A 19 -7.92 0.45 7.10
C THR A 19 -6.59 0.95 6.53
N LEU A 20 -6.47 1.04 5.21
CA LEU A 20 -5.25 1.40 4.51
C LEU A 20 -5.58 2.25 3.27
N ALA A 21 -4.95 3.42 3.17
CA ALA A 21 -5.04 4.32 2.02
C ALA A 21 -3.67 4.46 1.35
N LEU A 22 -3.56 4.05 0.09
CA LEU A 22 -2.33 4.10 -0.70
C LEU A 22 -2.34 5.28 -1.66
N TRP A 23 -1.24 6.03 -1.69
CA TRP A 23 -1.10 7.26 -2.47
C TRP A 23 0.11 7.18 -3.38
N GLY A 24 -0.05 7.58 -4.64
CA GLY A 24 1.06 7.77 -5.58
C GLY A 24 1.48 9.23 -5.65
N HIS A 25 1.84 9.67 -6.86
CA HIS A 25 2.21 11.04 -7.23
C HIS A 25 3.51 11.56 -6.61
N VAL A 26 3.72 11.36 -5.31
CA VAL A 26 4.94 11.76 -4.63
C VAL A 26 5.98 10.66 -4.79
N HIS A 27 7.12 10.93 -5.45
CA HIS A 27 8.13 9.92 -5.81
C HIS A 27 9.03 9.48 -4.65
N ARG A 28 8.41 9.11 -3.53
CA ARG A 28 9.03 8.65 -2.29
C ARG A 28 8.16 7.59 -1.63
N TYR A 29 8.72 6.92 -0.64
CA TYR A 29 7.95 6.15 0.33
C TYR A 29 7.74 6.98 1.60
N GLU A 30 6.51 7.07 2.10
CA GLU A 30 6.24 7.66 3.41
C GLU A 30 5.04 6.99 4.05
N ARG A 31 5.22 6.43 5.25
CA ARG A 31 4.14 5.83 6.03
C ARG A 31 3.76 6.76 7.16
N PHE A 32 2.47 7.02 7.29
CA PHE A 32 1.90 7.81 8.37
C PHE A 32 1.36 6.93 9.48
N CYS A 33 1.13 7.51 10.67
CA CYS A 33 0.31 6.90 11.71
C CYS A 33 -1.14 6.70 11.21
N PRO A 34 -1.97 5.88 11.89
CA PRO A 34 -3.42 5.92 11.68
C PRO A 34 -3.93 7.33 11.99
N ILE A 35 -4.62 7.97 11.03
CA ILE A 35 -5.06 9.36 11.15
C ILE A 35 -6.59 9.44 11.26
N ARG A 36 -7.06 10.22 12.22
CA ARG A 36 -8.46 10.66 12.33
C ARG A 36 -8.48 12.11 12.78
N ASN A 37 -9.32 12.92 12.13
CA ASN A 37 -9.41 14.35 12.36
C ASN A 37 -8.02 15.03 12.35
N PHE A 38 -7.19 14.70 11.34
CA PHE A 38 -5.82 15.20 11.15
C PHE A 38 -4.84 14.89 12.28
N THR A 39 -5.21 14.04 13.24
CA THR A 39 -4.39 13.67 14.39
C THR A 39 -4.06 12.18 14.35
N CYS A 40 -2.88 11.82 14.84
CA CYS A 40 -2.55 10.41 15.06
C CYS A 40 -3.48 9.83 16.11
N VAL A 41 -4.02 8.65 15.82
CA VAL A 41 -4.75 7.90 16.83
C VAL A 41 -3.74 7.14 17.69
N ASP A 42 -3.86 7.30 19.01
CA ASP A 42 -2.96 6.66 19.97
C ASP A 42 -2.94 5.15 19.75
N SER A 43 -1.76 4.63 19.42
CA SER A 43 -1.52 3.20 19.21
C SER A 43 -1.15 2.46 20.51
N SER A 44 -1.09 3.16 21.65
CA SER A 44 -0.72 2.63 22.96
C SER A 44 -1.82 1.78 23.60
N SER A 45 -3.08 1.94 23.19
CA SER A 45 -4.13 0.96 23.43
C SER A 45 -4.33 0.12 22.17
N ASN A 46 -4.08 -1.19 22.27
CA ASN A 46 -4.37 -2.21 21.24
C ASN A 46 -5.82 -2.18 20.68
N SER A 47 -6.69 -1.34 21.26
CA SER A 47 -8.10 -1.16 20.95
C SER A 47 -8.45 0.21 20.33
N THR A 48 -7.51 1.11 20.03
CA THR A 48 -7.83 2.48 19.54
C THR A 48 -7.45 2.77 18.10
N ALA A 49 -6.52 2.03 17.47
CA ALA A 49 -6.25 2.18 16.02
C ALA A 49 -7.43 1.73 15.13
N TRP A 50 -8.46 1.12 15.72
CA TRP A 50 -9.67 0.67 15.02
C TRP A 50 -10.47 1.87 14.49
N GLY A 51 -10.69 1.87 13.17
CA GLY A 51 -11.49 2.87 12.47
C GLY A 51 -10.71 4.15 12.07
N ALA A 52 -9.39 4.09 11.95
CA ALA A 52 -8.61 5.16 11.33
C ALA A 52 -7.69 4.58 10.24
N PRO A 53 -7.73 5.11 9.01
CA PRO A 53 -6.88 4.63 7.93
C PRO A 53 -5.40 4.91 8.21
N VAL A 54 -4.55 3.92 7.96
CA VAL A 54 -3.11 4.14 7.78
C VAL A 54 -2.90 4.70 6.38
N HIS A 55 -2.26 5.86 6.27
CA HIS A 55 -1.91 6.45 4.97
C HIS A 55 -0.48 6.09 4.59
N VAL A 56 -0.28 5.63 3.36
CA VAL A 56 1.06 5.28 2.84
C VAL A 56 1.24 5.85 1.45
N VAL A 57 2.30 6.64 1.27
CA VAL A 57 2.77 7.09 -0.04
C VAL A 57 3.69 6.02 -0.62
N ILE A 58 3.40 5.59 -1.83
CA ILE A 58 4.06 4.48 -2.54
C ILE A 58 4.52 4.89 -3.95
N GLY A 59 4.95 6.14 -4.15
CA GLY A 59 5.31 6.66 -5.48
C GLY A 59 6.76 6.44 -5.90
N MET A 60 7.55 5.69 -5.14
CA MET A 60 9.00 5.43 -5.34
C MET A 60 9.33 4.44 -6.48
N ALA A 61 8.53 4.38 -7.54
CA ALA A 61 8.63 3.35 -8.58
C ALA A 61 9.72 3.61 -9.65
N GLY A 62 10.54 4.66 -9.53
CA GLY A 62 11.68 4.91 -10.43
C GLY A 62 11.79 6.31 -11.03
N GLN A 63 10.95 7.27 -10.63
CA GLN A 63 11.14 8.67 -10.99
C GLN A 63 12.06 9.35 -9.98
N ASP A 64 13.15 9.95 -10.45
CA ASP A 64 14.25 10.47 -9.64
C ASP A 64 13.97 11.86 -9.05
N TRP A 65 13.22 12.68 -9.79
CA TRP A 65 12.94 14.04 -9.37
C TRP A 65 11.75 14.10 -8.41
N GLN A 66 11.98 14.68 -7.24
CA GLN A 66 10.97 15.07 -6.27
C GLN A 66 11.55 16.12 -5.32
N PRO A 67 10.81 17.18 -4.94
CA PRO A 67 11.25 18.07 -3.87
C PRO A 67 11.50 17.29 -2.58
N ILE A 68 12.43 17.79 -1.77
CA ILE A 68 12.64 17.23 -0.43
C ILE A 68 11.36 17.34 0.40
N TRP A 69 11.26 16.52 1.44
CA TRP A 69 10.27 16.76 2.50
C TRP A 69 10.42 18.18 3.03
N GLU A 70 9.35 18.68 3.67
CA GLU A 70 9.29 20.01 4.29
C GLU A 70 10.67 20.43 4.83
N PRO A 71 11.31 21.47 4.25
CA PRO A 71 12.66 21.87 4.62
C PRO A 71 12.70 22.45 6.03
N ARG A 72 13.89 22.52 6.62
CA ARG A 72 14.06 23.31 7.84
C ARG A 72 14.04 24.81 7.51
N PRO A 73 13.51 25.67 8.41
CA PRO A 73 13.52 27.12 8.20
C PRO A 73 14.94 27.69 8.00
N ASP A 74 15.94 27.09 8.64
CA ASP A 74 17.34 27.52 8.64
C ASP A 74 18.25 26.68 7.71
N HIS A 75 17.78 25.53 7.23
CA HIS A 75 18.52 24.64 6.31
C HIS A 75 17.58 24.08 5.23
N GLN A 76 17.55 24.75 4.07
CA GLN A 76 16.59 24.46 2.99
C GLN A 76 16.94 23.21 2.15
N ASP A 77 18.11 22.63 2.35
CA ASP A 77 18.64 21.47 1.64
C ASP A 77 18.41 20.15 2.39
N VAL A 78 17.92 20.21 3.64
CA VAL A 78 17.66 19.05 4.49
C VAL A 78 16.21 19.03 5.00
N PRO A 79 15.64 17.85 5.25
CA PRO A 79 14.28 17.74 5.74
C PRO A 79 14.16 18.25 7.20
N ILE A 80 12.94 18.68 7.54
CA ILE A 80 12.53 19.09 8.88
C ILE A 80 12.94 18.06 9.93
N PHE A 81 13.44 18.55 11.08
CA PHE A 81 13.81 17.72 12.21
C PHE A 81 13.37 18.37 13.53
N PRO A 82 12.80 17.60 14.48
CA PRO A 82 12.47 16.18 14.35
C PRO A 82 11.41 15.92 13.26
N GLN A 83 11.37 14.68 12.75
CA GLN A 83 10.35 14.27 11.79
C GLN A 83 8.96 14.52 12.39
N PRO A 84 7.97 15.05 11.63
CA PRO A 84 6.65 15.31 12.18
C PRO A 84 6.02 14.03 12.72
N GLU A 85 5.40 14.07 13.90
CA GLU A 85 4.89 12.88 14.61
C GLU A 85 3.99 11.98 13.75
N ARG A 86 3.23 12.59 12.84
CA ARG A 86 2.36 11.87 11.89
C ARG A 86 3.11 11.04 10.86
N SER A 87 4.33 11.40 10.51
CA SER A 87 5.19 10.64 9.61
C SER A 87 5.94 9.63 10.47
N MET A 88 5.70 8.34 10.25
CA MET A 88 6.33 7.26 11.02
C MET A 88 7.61 6.77 10.35
N TYR A 89 7.62 6.70 9.02
CA TYR A 89 8.77 6.23 8.25
C TYR A 89 8.86 6.95 6.89
N ARG A 90 10.08 7.25 6.44
CA ARG A 90 10.38 7.87 5.14
C ARG A 90 11.45 7.09 4.41
N GLY A 91 11.23 6.83 3.12
CA GLY A 91 12.18 6.19 2.22
C GLY A 91 12.45 7.04 0.98
N GLY A 92 13.72 7.37 0.76
CA GLY A 92 14.19 8.07 -0.44
C GLY A 92 14.42 7.14 -1.64
N GLU A 93 14.69 5.87 -1.37
CA GLU A 93 15.12 4.91 -2.37
C GLU A 93 13.98 4.42 -3.26
N PHE A 94 14.33 3.97 -4.47
CA PHE A 94 13.38 3.26 -5.32
C PHE A 94 13.01 1.92 -4.71
N GLY A 95 11.79 1.48 -4.98
CA GLY A 95 11.28 0.22 -4.45
C GLY A 95 9.83 -0.02 -4.78
N TYR A 96 9.24 -0.97 -4.06
CA TYR A 96 7.85 -1.34 -4.20
C TYR A 96 7.27 -1.78 -2.86
N THR A 97 5.94 -1.79 -2.75
CA THR A 97 5.25 -2.37 -1.61
C THR A 97 4.70 -3.75 -1.94
N ARG A 98 4.69 -4.63 -0.93
CA ARG A 98 4.03 -5.93 -0.98
C ARG A 98 2.93 -5.95 0.08
N LEU A 99 1.71 -6.29 -0.34
CA LEU A 99 0.58 -6.49 0.56
C LEU A 99 0.29 -7.98 0.67
N VAL A 100 0.18 -8.48 1.90
CA VAL A 100 -0.22 -9.85 2.21
C VAL A 100 -1.37 -9.79 3.19
N ALA A 101 -2.52 -10.37 2.84
CA ALA A 101 -3.70 -10.37 3.70
C ALA A 101 -4.05 -11.80 4.12
N THR A 102 -4.34 -11.95 5.41
CA THR A 102 -4.97 -13.14 6.01
C THR A 102 -6.34 -12.75 6.58
N ARG A 103 -7.06 -13.69 7.18
CA ARG A 103 -8.34 -13.39 7.86
C ARG A 103 -8.14 -12.49 9.08
N GLU A 104 -6.96 -12.54 9.69
CA GLU A 104 -6.64 -11.92 10.97
C GLU A 104 -5.92 -10.57 10.80
N LYS A 105 -5.18 -10.38 9.69
CA LYS A 105 -4.40 -9.17 9.47
C LYS A 105 -4.04 -8.92 8.01
N LEU A 106 -3.72 -7.67 7.72
CA LEU A 106 -3.08 -7.20 6.50
C LEU A 106 -1.68 -6.71 6.84
N THR A 107 -0.66 -7.24 6.16
CA THR A 107 0.73 -6.81 6.29
C THR A 107 1.13 -6.06 5.03
N LEU A 108 1.59 -4.82 5.19
CA LEU A 108 2.25 -4.04 4.13
C LEU A 108 3.74 -3.97 4.42
N THR A 109 4.53 -4.30 3.41
CA THR A 109 5.99 -4.27 3.45
C THR A 109 6.53 -3.35 2.37
N TYR A 110 7.52 -2.51 2.68
CA TYR A 110 8.31 -1.76 1.70
C TYR A 110 9.65 -2.47 1.45
N ILE A 111 9.92 -2.77 0.18
CA ILE A 111 11.16 -3.40 -0.28
C ILE A 111 11.92 -2.40 -1.16
N GLY A 112 13.19 -2.17 -0.83
CA GLY A 112 14.08 -1.27 -1.56
C GLY A 112 14.73 -1.98 -2.74
N ASN A 113 14.78 -1.33 -3.89
CA ASN A 113 15.42 -1.88 -5.09
C ASN A 113 16.95 -1.87 -5.01
N HIS A 114 17.53 -1.02 -4.15
CA HIS A 114 18.98 -0.88 -4.01
C HIS A 114 19.63 -2.10 -3.35
N ASP A 115 18.91 -2.81 -2.49
CA ASP A 115 19.41 -3.99 -1.77
C ASP A 115 18.46 -5.19 -1.78
N GLY A 116 17.22 -5.03 -2.27
CA GLY A 116 16.19 -6.07 -2.25
C GLY A 116 15.66 -6.38 -0.85
N GLN A 117 15.99 -5.59 0.16
CA GLN A 117 15.64 -5.85 1.55
C GLN A 117 14.37 -5.09 1.99
N MET A 118 13.78 -5.56 3.08
CA MET A 118 12.66 -4.91 3.73
C MET A 118 13.16 -3.73 4.56
N HIS A 119 12.64 -2.54 4.26
CA HIS A 119 13.00 -1.29 4.95
C HIS A 119 11.93 -0.79 5.91
N ASP A 120 10.66 -1.16 5.66
CA ASP A 120 9.54 -0.84 6.53
C ASP A 120 8.45 -1.92 6.47
N MET A 121 7.72 -2.08 7.57
CA MET A 121 6.61 -3.03 7.68
C MET A 121 5.55 -2.49 8.65
N VAL A 122 4.28 -2.63 8.28
CA VAL A 122 3.15 -2.40 9.15
C VAL A 122 2.18 -3.58 9.08
N GLU A 123 1.70 -4.01 10.24
CA GLU A 123 0.63 -4.98 10.37
C GLU A 123 -0.63 -4.29 10.84
N ILE A 124 -1.72 -4.51 10.10
CA ILE A 124 -3.04 -3.94 10.36
C ILE A 124 -3.98 -5.10 10.67
N PRO A 125 -4.38 -5.30 11.93
CA PRO A 125 -5.26 -6.41 12.30
C PRO A 125 -6.67 -6.20 11.71
N SER A 126 -7.44 -7.28 11.51
CA SER A 126 -8.72 -7.26 10.76
C SER A 126 -9.95 -6.83 11.56
N GLY A 127 -9.85 -6.71 12.88
CA GLY A 127 -10.93 -6.29 13.78
C GLY A 127 -11.65 -7.46 14.43
N ILE A 128 -11.32 -8.67 14.00
CA ILE A 128 -11.83 -9.91 14.58
C ILE A 128 -11.11 -10.15 15.90
N VAL A 129 -11.76 -9.80 17.01
CA VAL A 129 -11.30 -10.19 18.35
C VAL A 129 -11.76 -11.61 18.61
N VAL A 130 -10.83 -12.57 18.57
CA VAL A 130 -11.08 -13.94 19.01
C VAL A 130 -10.94 -13.96 20.54
N LEU A 131 -12.06 -13.87 21.26
CA LEU A 131 -12.06 -14.06 22.71
C LEU A 131 -11.96 -15.57 22.99
N LYS A 132 -10.81 -16.00 23.51
CA LYS A 132 -10.66 -17.33 24.12
C LYS A 132 -11.14 -17.23 25.57
N ASP A 133 -12.30 -17.81 25.86
CA ASP A 133 -12.78 -18.01 27.22
C ASP A 133 -12.16 -19.32 27.73
N ASP A 134 -11.26 -19.23 28.71
CA ASP A 134 -10.48 -20.38 29.24
C ASP A 134 -11.33 -21.38 30.04
N SER A 135 -12.67 -21.22 30.05
CA SER A 135 -13.61 -22.03 30.84
C SER A 135 -14.59 -22.87 30.01
N ASN A 136 -14.54 -22.82 28.68
CA ASN A 136 -15.26 -23.74 27.81
C ASN A 136 -14.63 -23.70 26.41
N ASP A 137 -14.45 -24.84 25.75
CA ASP A 137 -13.84 -24.96 24.42
C ASP A 137 -14.77 -24.44 23.31
N GLN A 138 -15.20 -23.18 23.43
CA GLN A 138 -16.06 -22.46 22.51
C GLN A 138 -15.43 -21.12 22.15
N VAL A 139 -14.92 -21.07 20.92
CA VAL A 139 -14.39 -19.86 20.30
C VAL A 139 -15.53 -18.87 20.05
N LYS A 140 -15.64 -17.81 20.85
CA LYS A 140 -16.55 -16.69 20.55
C LYS A 140 -15.84 -15.72 19.62
N VAL A 141 -16.25 -15.74 18.35
CA VAL A 141 -15.89 -14.73 17.36
C VAL A 141 -16.84 -13.54 17.57
N SER A 142 -16.34 -12.46 18.15
CA SER A 142 -17.07 -11.18 18.18
C SER A 142 -16.62 -10.34 16.98
N GLU A 143 -17.46 -10.27 15.95
CA GLU A 143 -17.34 -9.27 14.90
C GLU A 143 -17.70 -7.90 15.49
N ILE A 144 -16.78 -6.94 15.43
CA ILE A 144 -17.12 -5.52 15.57
C ILE A 144 -18.00 -5.20 14.35
N PRO A 145 -19.18 -4.58 14.51
CA PRO A 145 -20.14 -4.45 13.42
C PRO A 145 -19.53 -3.64 12.28
N VAL A 146 -19.10 -4.35 11.24
CA VAL A 146 -18.93 -3.80 9.91
C VAL A 146 -20.34 -3.54 9.43
N VAL A 147 -20.74 -2.27 9.36
CA VAL A 147 -21.99 -1.89 8.70
C VAL A 147 -21.81 -2.16 7.21
N SER A 148 -22.06 -3.40 6.81
CA SER A 148 -22.30 -3.74 5.41
C SER A 148 -23.80 -3.58 5.17
N GLU A 149 -24.24 -2.39 4.78
CA GLU A 149 -25.51 -2.28 4.08
C GLU A 149 -25.35 -2.87 2.68
N SER A 150 -25.52 -4.19 2.61
CA SER A 150 -25.76 -4.91 1.35
C SER A 150 -27.17 -4.54 0.87
N SER A 151 -27.29 -3.44 0.15
CA SER A 151 -28.52 -3.13 -0.58
C SER A 151 -28.61 -4.03 -1.82
N ASN A 152 -29.59 -4.92 -1.78
CA ASN A 152 -29.94 -5.93 -2.78
C ASN A 152 -29.82 -5.43 -4.24
N SER A 153 -28.87 -5.98 -5.00
CA SER A 153 -28.87 -5.86 -6.46
C SER A 153 -29.91 -6.82 -7.04
N LEU A 154 -31.08 -6.30 -7.33
CA LEU A 154 -32.15 -7.00 -8.03
C LEU A 154 -31.71 -7.23 -9.49
N TYR A 155 -31.27 -8.46 -9.79
CA TYR A 155 -31.02 -8.93 -11.14
C TYR A 155 -32.29 -8.82 -11.99
N ILE A 156 -32.36 -7.80 -12.86
CA ILE A 156 -33.31 -7.78 -13.98
C ILE A 156 -32.65 -8.51 -15.14
N LYS A 157 -33.08 -9.75 -15.38
CA LYS A 157 -32.73 -10.56 -16.54
C LYS A 157 -33.45 -9.99 -17.77
N ALA A 158 -32.88 -8.98 -18.41
CA ALA A 158 -33.30 -8.52 -19.72
C ALA A 158 -32.54 -9.32 -20.80
N GLY A 159 -33.28 -10.08 -21.60
CA GLY A 159 -32.73 -10.86 -22.71
C GLY A 159 -32.64 -10.09 -24.03
N GLY A 160 -31.71 -10.54 -24.90
CA GLY A 160 -31.55 -10.14 -26.30
C GLY A 160 -30.41 -9.11 -26.50
N VAL A 161 -29.54 -9.17 -27.52
CA VAL A 161 -29.43 -9.95 -28.76
C VAL A 161 -27.92 -10.01 -29.09
N LEU A 162 -27.38 -11.17 -29.50
CA LEU A 162 -26.01 -11.27 -30.00
C LEU A 162 -26.02 -11.00 -31.52
N ILE A 163 -25.37 -9.93 -31.97
CA ILE A 163 -25.04 -9.72 -33.38
C ILE A 163 -23.62 -10.26 -33.58
N LEU A 164 -23.47 -11.33 -34.35
CA LEU A 164 -22.18 -11.84 -34.80
C LEU A 164 -21.68 -10.96 -35.95
N GLY A 165 -20.60 -10.24 -35.71
CA GLY A 165 -19.77 -9.63 -36.76
C GLY A 165 -18.51 -10.49 -36.93
N ASP A 166 -18.32 -11.04 -38.11
CA ASP A 166 -17.17 -11.86 -38.48
C ASP A 166 -16.00 -11.02 -39.00
N ALA A 167 -14.81 -11.63 -38.90
CA ALA A 167 -13.54 -11.35 -39.59
C ALA A 167 -12.61 -10.25 -39.05
N ALA A 168 -11.57 -10.67 -38.32
CA ALA A 168 -10.22 -10.84 -38.89
C ALA A 168 -9.32 -11.57 -37.87
N GLN A 169 -8.75 -12.70 -38.30
CA GLN A 169 -7.68 -13.39 -37.59
C GLN A 169 -6.37 -12.65 -37.83
N ASP A 170 -5.77 -12.12 -36.77
CA ASP A 170 -4.32 -11.93 -36.72
C ASP A 170 -3.76 -12.78 -35.58
N SER A 171 -2.94 -13.74 -35.98
CA SER A 171 -2.26 -14.72 -35.15
C SER A 171 -1.28 -14.06 -34.18
N CYS A 172 -1.51 -14.23 -32.87
CA CYS A 172 -0.49 -14.03 -31.85
C CYS A 172 0.57 -15.14 -31.95
N LEU A 173 1.71 -14.86 -32.59
CA LEU A 173 2.93 -15.65 -32.47
C LEU A 173 3.83 -15.00 -31.42
N CYS A 174 3.98 -15.66 -30.26
CA CYS A 174 5.04 -15.37 -29.29
C CYS A 174 6.32 -16.12 -29.70
N PRO A 175 7.44 -15.46 -30.00
CA PRO A 175 8.72 -16.13 -30.15
C PRO A 175 9.30 -16.50 -28.78
N SER A 176 9.44 -17.80 -28.54
CA SER A 176 10.26 -18.36 -27.47
C SER A 176 11.74 -18.15 -27.82
N GLN A 177 12.45 -17.32 -27.04
CA GLN A 177 13.93 -17.29 -27.06
C GLN A 177 14.45 -17.86 -25.75
N ARG A 178 15.14 -19.01 -25.85
CA ARG A 178 16.03 -19.55 -24.80
C ARG A 178 17.29 -18.67 -24.70
N PRO A 179 17.89 -18.53 -23.51
CA PRO A 179 19.14 -17.80 -23.36
C PRO A 179 20.31 -18.62 -23.93
N SER A 180 21.06 -18.01 -24.86
CA SER A 180 22.37 -18.50 -25.31
C SER A 180 23.43 -18.11 -24.28
N ALA A 181 24.22 -19.10 -23.86
CA ALA A 181 25.34 -18.95 -22.94
C ALA A 181 26.40 -17.97 -23.47
N LEU A 182 26.75 -16.95 -22.70
CA LEU A 182 27.94 -16.12 -22.92
C LEU A 182 29.18 -16.96 -22.59
N THR A 183 29.95 -17.32 -23.61
CA THR A 183 31.32 -17.82 -23.48
C THR A 183 32.29 -16.65 -23.42
N ARG A 184 33.15 -16.70 -22.41
CA ARG A 184 34.16 -15.68 -22.04
C ARG A 184 35.38 -15.84 -22.95
N SER A 185 35.72 -14.83 -23.73
CA SER A 185 36.97 -14.78 -24.51
C SER A 185 38.10 -14.08 -23.71
N PRO A 186 39.35 -14.56 -23.78
CA PRO A 186 40.47 -14.07 -22.97
C PRO A 186 41.02 -12.73 -23.49
N GLY A 187 41.54 -11.91 -22.56
CA GLY A 187 42.15 -10.61 -22.86
C GLY A 187 43.56 -10.74 -23.48
N PRO A 188 44.07 -9.68 -24.13
CA PRO A 188 45.40 -9.69 -24.71
C PRO A 188 46.48 -9.42 -23.67
N GLU A 189 47.42 -10.36 -23.63
CA GLU A 189 48.77 -10.26 -23.10
C GLU A 189 49.52 -9.11 -23.81
N LYS A 190 50.04 -8.16 -23.04
CA LYS A 190 51.11 -7.27 -23.51
C LYS A 190 52.34 -7.50 -22.65
N ALA A 191 53.32 -8.15 -23.28
CA ALA A 191 54.69 -8.18 -22.88
C ALA A 191 55.44 -6.97 -23.48
N SER A 192 56.51 -6.60 -22.78
CA SER A 192 57.58 -5.62 -23.07
C SER A 192 57.38 -4.18 -22.61
#